data_AF-A0AAV7ZMQ2-F1
#
_entry.id   AF-A0AAV7ZMQ2-F1
#
_cell.length_a   1.000
_cell.length_b   1.000
_cell.length_c   1.000
_cell.angle_alpha   90.00
_cell.angle_beta   90.00
_cell.angle_gamma   90.00
#
_symmetry.space_group_name_H-M   'P 1'
#
loop_
_entity.id
_entity.type
_entity.pdbx_description
1 polymer ?
#
loop_
_entity_poly.entity_id
_entity_poly.type
_entity_poly.pdbx_seq_one_letter_code
_entity_poly.pdbx_strand_id
1 'polypeptide(L)'
;MKLLEILAEHQSRNQLLSQQEPFFSLEFVTPKNNIKRLLKSIELLSKIEPANIDFASTTTTTCEDQILISYETQMIRGCETVYQLSWPNKTKKQISDELDQTKKIGIQNIVIRKSSL
;
A
#
# COMPACT_ATOMS: atom_id res chain seq x y z
N MET A 1 2.09 -21.53 -25.56
CA MET A 1 0.81 -21.41 -24.82
C MET A 1 0.97 -20.74 -23.46
N LYS A 2 1.94 -21.12 -22.60
CA LYS A 2 2.07 -20.56 -21.23
C LYS A 2 2.22 -19.03 -21.11
N LEU A 3 2.88 -18.36 -22.06
CA LEU A 3 3.11 -16.91 -21.95
C LEU A 3 1.82 -16.09 -22.15
N LEU A 4 0.90 -16.56 -23.01
CA LEU A 4 -0.37 -15.89 -23.26
C LEU A 4 -1.34 -16.09 -22.09
N GLU A 5 -1.29 -17.23 -21.41
CA GLU A 5 -2.04 -17.49 -20.18
C GLU A 5 -1.55 -16.59 -19.03
N ILE A 6 -0.22 -16.44 -18.88
CA ILE A 6 0.38 -15.53 -17.90
C ILE A 6 0.03 -14.06 -18.22
N LEU A 7 0.06 -13.66 -19.49
CA LEU A 7 -0.31 -12.31 -19.89
C LEU A 7 -1.81 -12.04 -19.72
N ALA A 8 -2.67 -13.04 -19.90
CA ALA A 8 -4.11 -12.94 -19.65
C ALA A 8 -4.41 -12.83 -18.14
N GLU A 9 -3.71 -13.59 -17.29
CA GLU A 9 -3.83 -13.45 -15.82
C GLU A 9 -3.39 -12.05 -15.35
N HIS A 10 -2.30 -11.51 -15.89
CA HIS A 10 -1.82 -10.17 -15.56
C HIS A 10 -2.67 -9.04 -16.15
N GLN A 11 -3.28 -9.22 -17.33
CA GLN A 11 -4.27 -8.27 -17.89
C GLN A 11 -5.61 -8.30 -17.13
N SER A 12 -5.95 -9.42 -16.49
CA SER A 12 -7.23 -9.57 -15.78
C SER A 12 -7.35 -8.67 -14.55
N ARG A 13 -6.25 -8.37 -13.84
CA ARG A 13 -6.28 -7.54 -12.62
C ARG A 13 -6.62 -6.07 -12.89
N ASN A 14 -6.15 -5.50 -14.00
CA ASN A 14 -6.52 -4.14 -14.39
C ASN A 14 -7.86 -4.07 -15.14
N GLN A 15 -8.37 -5.20 -15.65
CA GLN A 15 -9.74 -5.30 -16.19
C GLN A 15 -10.82 -5.42 -15.11
N LEU A 16 -10.46 -5.58 -13.82
CA LEU A 16 -11.43 -5.51 -12.72
C LEU A 16 -12.11 -4.14 -12.59
N LEU A 17 -11.60 -3.08 -13.23
CA LEU A 17 -12.32 -1.80 -13.34
C LEU A 17 -13.49 -1.83 -14.34
N SER A 18 -13.71 -2.95 -15.04
CA SER A 18 -14.96 -3.27 -15.74
C SER A 18 -16.01 -3.94 -14.84
N GLN A 19 -15.72 -4.14 -13.54
CA GLN A 19 -16.66 -4.77 -12.62
C GLN A 19 -17.84 -3.86 -12.33
N GLN A 20 -19.01 -4.37 -12.71
CA GLN A 20 -20.34 -3.86 -12.35
C GLN A 20 -20.67 -4.06 -10.86
N GLU A 21 -19.69 -4.45 -10.03
CA GLU A 21 -19.88 -4.71 -8.61
C GLU A 21 -19.20 -3.64 -7.75
N PRO A 22 -19.88 -3.14 -6.71
CA PRO A 22 -19.29 -2.18 -5.79
C PRO A 22 -18.10 -2.81 -5.06
N PHE A 23 -17.01 -2.06 -4.96
CA PHE A 23 -15.83 -2.42 -4.19
C PHE A 23 -15.60 -1.43 -3.05
N PHE A 24 -14.73 -1.79 -2.12
CA PHE A 24 -14.31 -0.90 -1.03
C PHE A 24 -12.80 -0.99 -0.81
N SER A 25 -12.25 0.03 -0.17
CA SER A 25 -10.87 0.08 0.29
C SER A 25 -10.83 0.26 1.80
N LEU A 26 -9.68 -0.04 2.42
CA LEU A 26 -9.46 0.15 3.84
C LEU A 26 -8.26 1.08 4.07
N GLU A 27 -8.48 2.20 4.75
CA GLU A 27 -7.42 3.07 5.26
C GLU A 27 -7.17 2.73 6.74
N PHE A 28 -5.92 2.45 7.10
CA PHE A 28 -5.49 2.26 8.48
C PHE A 28 -4.59 3.41 8.93
N VAL A 29 -4.69 3.77 10.20
CA VAL A 29 -3.73 4.70 10.82
C VAL A 29 -2.52 3.91 11.31
N THR A 30 -1.32 4.29 10.87
CA THR A 30 -0.09 3.63 11.32
C THR A 30 0.19 3.99 12.79
N PRO A 31 0.22 3.01 13.71
CA PRO A 31 0.39 3.30 15.13
C PRO A 31 1.88 3.54 15.46
N LYS A 32 2.15 4.42 16.43
CA LYS A 32 3.50 4.65 16.97
C LYS A 32 4.14 3.37 17.54
N ASN A 33 3.31 2.51 18.12
CA ASN A 33 3.72 1.26 18.76
C ASN A 33 2.80 0.13 18.28
N ASN A 34 3.28 -1.12 18.36
CA ASN A 34 2.46 -2.32 18.16
C ASN A 34 2.03 -2.58 16.70
N ILE A 35 2.94 -2.39 15.75
CA ILE A 35 2.79 -2.78 14.34
C ILE A 35 2.28 -4.23 14.21
N LYS A 36 2.76 -5.15 15.05
CA LYS A 36 2.30 -6.55 15.08
C LYS A 36 0.78 -6.68 15.26
N ARG A 37 0.15 -5.84 16.08
CA ARG A 37 -1.31 -5.86 16.25
C ARG A 37 -2.01 -5.33 15.00
N LEU A 38 -1.52 -4.26 14.40
CA LEU A 38 -2.05 -3.75 13.14
C LEU A 38 -1.99 -4.83 12.04
N LEU A 39 -0.84 -5.48 11.88
CA LEU A 39 -0.64 -6.55 10.90
C LEU A 39 -1.60 -7.75 11.10
N LYS A 40 -1.94 -8.09 12.35
CA LYS A 40 -2.99 -9.08 12.66
C LYS A 40 -4.38 -8.61 12.26
N SER A 41 -4.70 -7.34 12.48
CA SER A 41 -5.98 -6.76 12.03
C SER A 41 -6.07 -6.74 10.50
N ILE A 42 -4.99 -6.41 9.81
CA ILE A 42 -4.90 -6.47 8.34
C ILE A 42 -5.10 -7.90 7.86
N GLU A 43 -4.46 -8.89 8.48
CA GLU A 43 -4.66 -10.30 8.13
C GLU A 43 -6.12 -10.73 8.25
N LEU A 44 -6.81 -10.33 9.32
CA LEU A 44 -8.23 -10.64 9.50
C LEU A 44 -9.11 -9.94 8.47
N LEU A 45 -8.87 -8.66 8.20
CA LEU A 45 -9.66 -7.84 7.29
C LEU A 45 -9.30 -8.04 5.82
N SER A 46 -8.16 -8.64 5.51
CA SER A 46 -7.83 -9.03 4.13
C SER A 46 -8.79 -10.08 3.57
N LYS A 47 -9.43 -10.86 4.46
CA LYS A 47 -10.38 -11.93 4.10
C LYS A 47 -11.70 -11.42 3.52
N ILE A 48 -12.01 -10.12 3.68
CA ILE A 48 -13.16 -9.50 3.01
C ILE A 48 -12.78 -8.92 1.64
N GLU A 49 -11.57 -9.18 1.17
CA GLU A 49 -11.08 -8.86 -0.18
C GLU A 49 -11.24 -7.37 -0.57
N PRO A 50 -10.69 -6.42 0.22
CA PRO A 50 -10.69 -5.03 -0.17
C PRO A 50 -9.92 -4.84 -1.48
N ALA A 51 -10.39 -3.92 -2.33
CA ALA A 51 -9.71 -3.61 -3.59
C ALA A 51 -8.29 -3.08 -3.37
N ASN A 52 -8.08 -2.34 -2.28
CA ASN A 52 -6.76 -1.95 -1.79
C ASN A 52 -6.78 -1.59 -0.31
N ILE A 53 -5.59 -1.59 0.28
CA ILE A 53 -5.32 -1.14 1.65
C ILE A 53 -4.32 0.00 1.61
N ASP A 54 -4.57 1.04 2.40
CA ASP A 54 -3.66 2.18 2.53
C ASP A 54 -3.36 2.52 4.00
N PHE A 55 -2.26 3.26 4.20
CA PHE A 55 -1.73 3.59 5.53
C PHE A 55 -1.55 5.09 5.70
N ALA A 56 -2.46 5.72 6.46
CA ALA A 56 -2.34 7.11 6.85
C ALA A 56 -1.14 7.33 7.77
N SER A 57 -0.19 8.15 7.29
CA SER A 57 0.96 8.58 8.09
C SER A 57 0.49 9.52 9.21
N THR A 58 0.93 9.25 10.44
CA THR A 58 0.78 10.19 11.56
C THR A 58 2.08 10.96 11.79
N THR A 59 2.05 11.99 12.62
CA THR A 59 3.28 12.69 13.09
C THR A 59 4.28 11.76 13.77
N THR A 60 3.85 10.58 14.19
CA THR A 60 4.69 9.58 14.87
C THR A 60 5.12 8.42 13.97
N THR A 61 4.65 8.38 12.72
CA THR A 61 4.98 7.32 11.77
C THR A 61 6.27 7.66 11.05
N THR A 62 7.29 6.82 11.18
CA THR A 62 8.51 7.00 10.39
C THR A 62 8.31 6.48 8.96
N CYS A 63 9.16 6.95 8.04
CA CYS A 63 9.21 6.42 6.67
C CYS A 63 9.49 4.90 6.68
N GLU A 64 10.39 4.45 7.56
CA GLU A 64 10.75 3.04 7.72
C GLU A 64 9.55 2.20 8.19
N ASP A 65 8.78 2.67 9.17
CA ASP A 65 7.56 1.99 9.63
C ASP A 65 6.55 1.85 8.50
N GLN A 66 6.35 2.92 7.72
CA GLN A 66 5.39 2.93 6.64
C GLN A 66 5.80 1.99 5.51
N ILE A 67 7.08 1.99 5.13
CA ILE A 67 7.64 1.04 4.15
C ILE A 67 7.49 -0.39 4.65
N LEU A 68 7.82 -0.67 5.92
CA LEU A 68 7.71 -2.01 6.51
C LEU A 68 6.28 -2.52 6.48
N ILE A 69 5.31 -1.73 6.94
CA ILE A 69 3.89 -2.13 6.96
C ILE A 69 3.37 -2.34 5.54
N SER A 70 3.79 -1.49 4.61
CA SER A 70 3.34 -1.60 3.22
C SER A 70 3.92 -2.84 2.54
N TYR A 71 5.21 -3.16 2.79
CA TYR A 71 5.83 -4.40 2.35
C TYR A 71 5.13 -5.64 2.92
N GLU A 72 4.89 -5.65 4.24
CA GLU A 72 4.19 -6.75 4.93
C GLU A 72 2.76 -6.96 4.41
N THR A 73 2.10 -5.89 3.98
CA THR A 73 0.73 -5.96 3.47
C THR A 73 0.69 -6.46 2.03
N GLN A 74 1.58 -5.96 1.17
CA GLN A 74 1.60 -6.36 -0.23
C GLN A 74 2.28 -7.72 -0.45
N MET A 75 3.50 -7.87 0.06
CA MET A 75 4.36 -8.99 -0.30
C MET A 75 4.04 -10.25 0.50
N ILE A 76 3.63 -10.10 1.77
CA ILE A 76 3.36 -11.24 2.65
C ILE A 76 1.87 -11.61 2.63
N ARG A 77 0.97 -10.60 2.61
CA ARG A 77 -0.48 -10.83 2.69
C ARG A 77 -1.20 -10.71 1.35
N GLY A 78 -0.50 -10.36 0.27
CA GLY A 78 -1.05 -10.33 -1.09
C GLY A 78 -2.10 -9.24 -1.34
N CYS A 79 -2.21 -8.26 -0.43
CA CYS A 79 -3.18 -7.17 -0.53
C CYS A 79 -2.61 -6.04 -1.39
N GLU A 80 -3.38 -5.58 -2.38
CA GLU A 80 -3.00 -4.39 -3.15
C GLU A 80 -2.81 -3.21 -2.18
N THR A 81 -1.62 -2.60 -2.19
CA THR A 81 -1.26 -1.61 -1.20
C THR A 81 -1.04 -0.25 -1.84
N VAL A 82 -1.58 0.81 -1.21
CA VAL A 82 -1.33 2.20 -1.57
C VAL A 82 -0.43 2.83 -0.51
N TYR A 83 0.75 3.28 -0.95
CA TYR A 83 1.69 3.99 -0.08
C TYR A 83 1.32 5.47 -0.01
N GLN A 84 1.16 6.02 1.20
CA GLN A 84 0.91 7.46 1.38
C GLN A 84 2.22 8.24 1.53
N LEU A 85 2.62 8.94 0.47
CA LEU A 85 3.78 9.82 0.50
C LEU A 85 3.40 11.19 1.07
N SER A 86 3.93 11.50 2.26
CA SER A 86 3.91 12.87 2.80
C SER A 86 5.11 13.67 2.30
N TRP A 87 4.88 14.88 1.79
CA TRP A 87 5.91 15.76 1.23
C TRP A 87 6.33 16.99 2.09
N PRO A 88 5.53 17.51 3.04
CA PRO A 88 5.98 18.62 3.88
C PRO A 88 7.31 18.31 4.59
N ASN A 89 8.21 19.30 4.65
CA ASN A 89 9.51 19.22 5.32
C ASN A 89 10.50 18.18 4.77
N LYS A 90 10.22 17.57 3.60
CA LYS A 90 11.18 16.71 2.90
C LYS A 90 11.86 17.48 1.78
N THR A 91 13.18 17.30 1.67
CA THR A 91 13.94 17.69 0.48
C THR A 91 13.54 16.82 -0.71
N LYS A 92 13.81 17.31 -1.92
CA LYS A 92 13.64 16.53 -3.16
C LYS A 92 14.38 15.19 -3.10
N LYS A 93 15.57 15.16 -2.50
CA LYS A 93 16.36 13.92 -2.33
C LYS A 93 15.64 12.92 -1.43
N GLN A 94 15.11 13.36 -0.28
CA GLN A 94 14.36 12.48 0.62
C GLN A 94 13.12 11.90 -0.04
N ILE A 95 12.38 12.70 -0.82
CA ILE A 95 11.23 12.21 -1.58
C ILE A 95 11.67 11.17 -2.61
N SER A 96 12.75 11.42 -3.35
CA SER A 96 13.30 10.47 -4.32
C SER A 96 13.73 9.16 -3.66
N ASP A 97 14.49 9.24 -2.57
CA ASP A 97 15.01 8.08 -1.84
C ASP A 97 13.87 7.21 -1.30
N GLU A 98 12.76 7.81 -0.86
CA GLU A 98 11.57 7.12 -0.38
C GLU A 98 10.78 6.46 -1.53
N LEU A 99 10.57 7.18 -2.65
CA LEU A 99 9.94 6.60 -3.84
C LEU A 99 10.74 5.41 -4.38
N ASP A 100 12.07 5.50 -4.39
CA ASP A 100 12.94 4.40 -4.80
C ASP A 100 12.83 3.20 -3.86
N GLN A 101 12.69 3.42 -2.55
CA GLN A 101 12.47 2.34 -1.58
C GLN A 101 11.09 1.69 -1.75
N THR A 102 10.03 2.49 -1.89
CA THR A 102 8.67 2.03 -2.15
C THR A 102 8.60 1.21 -3.45
N LYS A 103 9.30 1.64 -4.50
CA LYS A 103 9.40 0.90 -5.76
C LYS A 103 10.17 -0.42 -5.60
N LYS A 104 11.26 -0.44 -4.82
CA LYS A 104 12.05 -1.67 -4.56
C LYS A 104 11.26 -2.76 -3.87
N ILE A 105 10.29 -2.39 -3.03
CA ILE A 105 9.38 -3.34 -2.37
C ILE A 105 8.16 -3.72 -3.23
N GLY A 106 8.12 -3.26 -4.49
CA GLY A 106 7.11 -3.64 -5.47
C GLY A 106 5.82 -2.83 -5.42
N ILE A 107 5.72 -1.78 -4.60
CA ILE A 107 4.51 -0.97 -4.51
C ILE A 107 4.44 0.00 -5.71
N GLN A 108 3.27 0.03 -6.35
CA GLN A 108 3.03 0.80 -7.56
C GLN A 108 2.00 1.92 -7.35
N ASN A 109 1.15 1.81 -6.33
CA ASN A 109 0.15 2.82 -6.02
C ASN A 109 0.67 3.77 -4.96
N ILE A 110 0.71 5.05 -5.29
CA ILE A 110 1.20 6.10 -4.39
C ILE A 110 0.16 7.20 -4.36
N VAL A 111 -0.27 7.57 -3.15
CA VAL A 111 -1.07 8.78 -2.93
C VAL A 111 -0.19 9.84 -2.28
N ILE A 112 -0.22 11.05 -2.84
CA ILE A 112 0.55 12.17 -2.33
C ILE A 112 -0.35 12.98 -1.42
N ARG A 113 0.03 13.13 -0.15
CA ARG A 113 -0.73 13.93 0.81
C ARG A 113 0.12 15.07 1.38
N LYS A 114 -0.53 16.23 1.53
CA LYS A 114 -0.01 17.29 2.40
C LYS A 114 -0.37 16.87 3.83
N SER A 115 0.57 16.34 4.61
CA SER A 115 0.32 16.14 6.04
C SER A 115 0.04 17.50 6.67
N SER A 116 -1.18 17.68 7.20
CA SER A 116 -1.48 18.74 8.14
C SER A 116 -0.71 18.42 9.43
N LEU A 117 0.33 19.22 9.69
CA LEU A 117 1.00 19.26 10.99
C LEU A 117 -0.02 19.52 12.10
#